data_AF-A0A6J5FGS2-F1
#
_entry.id   AF-A0A6J5FGS2-F1
#
_cell.length_a   1.000
_cell.length_b   1.000
_cell.length_c   1.000
_cell.angle_alpha   90.00
_cell.angle_beta   90.00
_cell.angle_gamma   90.00
#
_symmetry.space_group_name_H-M   'P 1'
#
loop_
_entity.id
_entity.type
_entity.pdbx_description
1 polymer ?
#
loop_
_entity_poly.entity_id
_entity_poly.type
_entity_poly.pdbx_seq_one_letter_code
_entity_poly.pdbx_strand_id
1 'polypeptide(L)'
;MSFDALAWAWNQKTGSAGRKATLMGVAQFADEDGYCWPGQRMLAEYTEQGERTVRDHLVWLEANGYLTRCARKRPDGTNASDAYYLNLQKPAAEFKTKRKKQPADFAASEKPKNNRQNSPTADFADGEKLQNQPAKSAGHEPVIVKPKGLTEPVSTARGSRLPSDWELKTEWLDWTTTSTARFAEELDEWKDGAWSVQHTLFEAEKFRDYWTAKSGKDASRTDWPATWRNWVRKAGPMRGTKKSGGAWWLAPESALAKANEVGVGPALRGESDAQWHARIRAAIDNGGKPPAPRAIQSAAPQMTLPNEDEKRGPSPASRASLSESLALLRARNAGALSQPSQQP
;
A
#
# COMPACT_ATOMS: atom_id res chain seq x y z
N MET A 1 14.88 2.98 32.61
CA MET A 1 14.66 4.43 32.70
C MET A 1 15.94 5.04 33.20
N SER A 2 16.73 5.62 32.30
CA SER A 2 18.00 6.29 32.59
C SER A 2 17.78 7.78 32.80
N PHE A 3 18.20 8.28 33.96
CA PHE A 3 18.17 9.72 34.23
C PHE A 3 19.14 10.49 33.31
N ASP A 4 20.26 9.89 32.95
CA ASP A 4 21.29 10.48 32.11
C ASP A 4 20.80 10.70 30.68
N ALA A 5 20.03 9.76 30.14
CA ALA A 5 19.41 9.91 28.82
C ALA A 5 18.42 11.09 28.79
N LEU A 6 17.65 11.27 29.85
CA LEU A 6 16.69 12.37 29.98
C LEU A 6 17.41 13.72 30.11
N ALA A 7 18.45 13.79 30.93
CA ALA A 7 19.28 14.97 31.09
C ALA A 7 19.99 15.36 29.78
N TRP A 8 20.50 14.37 29.05
CA TRP A 8 21.06 14.57 27.72
C TRP A 8 20.01 15.15 26.75
N ALA A 9 18.81 14.55 26.68
CA ALA A 9 17.73 14.98 25.80
C ALA A 9 17.26 16.41 26.11
N TRP A 10 17.23 16.78 27.39
CA TRP A 10 16.85 18.13 27.83
C TRP A 10 17.79 19.20 27.28
N ASN A 11 19.08 18.90 27.17
CA ASN A 11 20.11 19.80 26.68
C ASN A 11 20.13 19.92 25.14
N GLN A 12 19.39 19.07 24.42
CA GLN A 12 19.31 19.12 22.97
C GLN A 12 18.41 20.27 22.47
N LYS A 13 18.77 20.81 21.30
CA LYS A 13 17.96 21.81 20.56
C LYS A 13 17.41 21.20 19.28
N THR A 14 16.15 20.82 19.29
CA THR A 14 15.45 20.20 18.14
C THR A 14 14.69 21.23 17.29
N GLY A 15 14.69 22.51 17.68
CA GLY A 15 14.03 23.61 16.96
C GLY A 15 12.49 23.59 16.99
N SER A 16 11.88 22.61 17.67
CA SER A 16 10.44 22.48 17.81
C SER A 16 10.11 21.87 19.17
N ALA A 17 9.13 22.45 19.87
CA ALA A 17 8.66 21.93 21.15
C ALA A 17 8.18 20.48 21.04
N GLY A 18 7.46 20.14 19.96
CA GLY A 18 6.98 18.78 19.70
C GLY A 18 8.12 17.79 19.49
N ARG A 19 9.13 18.14 18.68
CA ARG A 19 10.31 17.26 18.48
C ARG A 19 11.08 17.06 19.77
N LYS A 20 11.19 18.12 20.58
CA LYS A 20 11.83 18.04 21.90
C LYS A 20 11.04 17.10 22.83
N ALA A 21 9.71 17.25 22.88
CA ALA A 21 8.85 16.38 23.67
C ALA A 21 8.95 14.91 23.24
N THR A 22 8.95 14.62 21.92
CA THR A 22 9.17 13.26 21.41
C THR A 22 10.53 12.70 21.83
N LEU A 23 11.61 13.49 21.71
CA LEU A 23 12.95 13.06 22.13
C LEU A 23 13.02 12.77 23.64
N MET A 24 12.42 13.64 24.46
CA MET A 24 12.30 13.44 25.91
C MET A 24 11.49 12.19 26.24
N GLY A 25 10.39 11.95 25.53
CA GLY A 25 9.57 10.75 25.68
C GLY A 25 10.35 9.47 25.38
N VAL A 26 11.14 9.45 24.30
CA VAL A 26 12.02 8.32 24.00
C VAL A 26 13.07 8.13 25.10
N ALA A 27 13.70 9.21 25.56
CA ALA A 27 14.71 9.17 26.62
C ALA A 27 14.19 8.70 27.98
N GLN A 28 12.94 8.99 28.32
CA GLN A 28 12.31 8.49 29.54
C GLN A 28 12.32 6.96 29.61
N PHE A 29 12.12 6.27 28.48
CA PHE A 29 12.08 4.80 28.41
C PHE A 29 13.43 4.17 28.08
N ALA A 30 14.48 4.97 27.91
CA ALA A 30 15.84 4.48 27.66
C ALA A 30 16.44 3.75 28.86
N ASP A 31 17.25 2.74 28.60
CA ASP A 31 18.22 2.19 29.55
C ASP A 31 19.50 3.06 29.59
N GLU A 32 20.50 2.60 30.33
CA GLU A 32 21.77 3.32 30.53
C GLU A 32 22.55 3.51 29.23
N ASP A 33 22.40 2.57 28.28
CA ASP A 33 23.04 2.62 26.96
C ASP A 33 22.25 3.46 25.94
N GLY A 34 21.09 4.00 26.33
CA GLY A 34 20.22 4.78 25.46
C GLY A 34 19.29 3.93 24.59
N TYR A 35 19.16 2.63 24.85
CA TYR A 35 18.28 1.72 24.11
C TYR A 35 16.86 1.68 24.68
N CYS A 36 15.87 1.66 23.80
CA CYS A 36 14.46 1.52 24.17
C CYS A 36 13.59 1.05 23.00
N TRP A 37 12.32 0.72 23.27
CA TRP A 37 11.35 0.31 22.24
C TRP A 37 9.90 0.76 22.50
N PRO A 38 9.65 2.01 22.92
CA PRO A 38 8.29 2.51 23.08
C PRO A 38 7.54 2.52 21.73
N GLY A 39 6.27 2.10 21.74
CA GLY A 39 5.43 2.17 20.55
C GLY A 39 5.09 3.62 20.16
N GLN A 40 4.89 3.88 18.87
CA GLN A 40 4.56 5.23 18.36
C GLN A 40 3.25 5.77 18.95
N ARG A 41 2.24 4.92 19.16
CA ARG A 41 0.98 5.27 19.85
C ARG A 41 1.21 5.69 21.30
N MET A 42 2.06 4.95 22.02
CA MET A 42 2.41 5.28 23.41
C MET A 42 3.15 6.62 23.51
N LEU A 43 4.11 6.86 22.61
CA LEU A 43 4.80 8.15 22.56
C LEU A 43 3.83 9.31 22.24
N ALA A 44 2.86 9.08 21.36
CA ALA A 44 1.82 10.06 21.03
C ALA A 44 0.97 10.42 22.25
N GLU A 45 0.50 9.42 22.99
CA GLU A 45 -0.24 9.62 24.25
C GLU A 45 0.63 10.34 25.30
N TYR A 46 1.87 9.89 25.50
CA TYR A 46 2.77 10.45 26.50
C TYR A 46 3.18 11.91 26.23
N THR A 47 3.28 12.29 24.95
CA THR A 47 3.69 13.63 24.54
C THR A 47 2.52 14.55 24.18
N GLU A 48 1.29 14.04 24.28
CA GLU A 48 0.06 14.73 23.87
C GLU A 48 0.09 15.21 22.40
N GLN A 49 0.66 14.37 21.53
CA GLN A 49 0.80 14.64 20.11
C GLN A 49 0.01 13.64 19.26
N GLY A 50 -0.30 14.01 18.02
CA GLY A 50 -0.85 13.05 17.06
C GLY A 50 0.21 12.01 16.66
N GLU A 51 -0.19 10.74 16.49
CA GLU A 51 0.73 9.65 16.12
C GLU A 51 1.50 9.92 14.80
N ARG A 52 0.84 10.57 13.83
CA ARG A 52 1.50 11.02 12.59
C ARG A 52 2.60 12.05 12.87
N THR A 53 2.35 12.99 13.78
CA THR A 53 3.31 14.02 14.18
C THR A 53 4.51 13.39 14.87
N VAL A 54 4.29 12.43 15.77
CA VAL A 54 5.37 11.67 16.42
C VAL A 54 6.21 10.92 15.39
N ARG A 55 5.57 10.26 14.42
CA ARG A 55 6.27 9.57 13.33
C ARG A 55 7.15 10.53 12.52
N ASP A 56 6.61 11.68 12.13
CA ASP A 56 7.36 12.70 11.39
C ASP A 56 8.52 13.28 12.24
N HIS A 57 8.33 13.42 13.55
CA HIS A 57 9.37 13.83 14.49
C HIS A 57 10.47 12.78 14.64
N LEU A 58 10.14 11.48 14.74
CA LEU A 58 11.11 10.40 14.80
C LEU A 58 11.97 10.33 13.53
N VAL A 59 11.36 10.46 12.36
CA VAL A 59 12.10 10.55 11.08
C VAL A 59 13.05 11.74 11.08
N TRP A 60 12.61 12.90 11.57
CA TRP A 60 13.48 14.07 11.67
C TRP A 60 14.62 13.87 12.68
N LEU A 61 14.34 13.30 13.85
CA LEU A 61 15.33 13.03 14.90
C LEU A 61 16.39 12.03 14.41
N GLU A 62 15.99 11.02 13.65
CA GLU A 62 16.87 10.07 12.97
C GLU A 62 17.75 10.76 11.94
N ALA A 63 17.16 11.53 11.02
CA ALA A 63 17.92 12.25 9.99
C ALA A 63 18.91 13.29 10.56
N ASN A 64 18.63 13.82 11.75
CA ASN A 64 19.51 14.77 12.44
C ASN A 64 20.44 14.07 13.45
N GLY A 65 20.44 12.73 13.51
CA GLY A 65 21.36 11.93 14.31
C GLY A 65 21.17 12.09 15.81
N TYR A 66 19.95 12.36 16.29
CA TYR A 66 19.61 12.30 17.72
C TYR A 66 19.34 10.87 18.18
N LEU A 67 18.84 10.03 17.29
CA LEU A 67 18.58 8.62 17.55
C LEU A 67 18.80 7.80 16.29
N THR A 68 18.90 6.48 16.45
CA THR A 68 18.90 5.49 15.38
C THR A 68 17.74 4.55 15.59
N ARG A 69 17.05 4.13 14.51
CA ARG A 69 15.89 3.25 14.59
C ARG A 69 16.20 1.87 14.01
N CYS A 70 15.78 0.83 14.73
CA CYS A 70 15.91 -0.56 14.31
C CYS A 70 14.54 -1.23 14.27
N ALA A 71 14.17 -1.79 13.11
CA ALA A 71 12.95 -2.57 12.99
C ALA A 71 13.05 -3.85 13.84
N ARG A 72 11.99 -4.16 14.59
CA ARG A 72 11.91 -5.39 15.38
C ARG A 72 10.79 -6.28 14.87
N LYS A 73 11.03 -7.58 14.89
CA LYS A 73 10.01 -8.61 14.62
C LYS A 73 9.79 -9.44 15.87
N ARG A 74 8.55 -9.83 16.12
CA ARG A 74 8.22 -10.78 17.19
C ARG A 74 8.61 -12.20 16.75
N PRO A 75 8.76 -13.15 17.69
CA PRO A 75 8.99 -14.56 17.37
C PRO A 75 7.91 -15.16 16.45
N ASP A 76 6.69 -14.63 16.55
CA ASP A 76 5.51 -14.97 15.74
C ASP A 76 5.53 -14.34 14.32
N GLY A 77 6.63 -13.71 13.91
CA GLY A 77 6.77 -13.10 12.58
C GLY A 77 5.99 -11.78 12.39
N THR A 78 5.11 -11.41 13.33
CA THR A 78 4.41 -10.13 13.34
C THR A 78 5.35 -8.96 13.63
N ASN A 79 5.03 -7.78 13.08
CA ASN A 79 5.82 -6.57 13.32
C ASN A 79 5.74 -6.17 14.80
N ALA A 80 6.90 -5.97 15.43
CA ALA A 80 6.98 -5.36 16.74
C ALA A 80 7.11 -3.82 16.61
N SER A 81 6.95 -3.10 17.72
CA SER A 81 7.36 -1.70 17.78
C SER A 81 8.84 -1.58 17.46
N ASP A 82 9.20 -0.55 16.70
CA ASP A 82 10.61 -0.22 16.44
C ASP A 82 11.38 -0.02 17.75
N ALA A 83 12.65 -0.41 17.75
CA ALA A 83 13.59 -0.02 18.78
C ALA A 83 14.34 1.25 18.37
N TYR A 84 14.79 2.00 19.38
CA TYR A 84 15.57 3.22 19.24
C TYR A 84 16.83 3.12 20.09
N TYR A 85 17.92 3.64 19.53
CA TYR A 85 19.16 3.92 20.24
C TYR A 85 19.38 5.43 20.26
N LEU A 86 19.45 6.03 21.43
CA LEU A 86 19.77 7.45 21.59
C LEU A 86 21.26 7.68 21.37
N ASN A 87 21.59 8.71 20.59
CA ASN A 87 22.97 9.07 20.34
C ASN A 87 23.47 9.98 21.48
N LEU A 88 23.68 9.42 22.66
CA LEU A 88 24.08 10.14 23.88
C LEU A 88 25.41 10.92 23.73
N GLN A 89 26.25 10.49 22.79
CA GLN A 89 27.52 11.16 22.45
C GLN A 89 27.33 12.46 21.64
N LYS A 90 26.12 12.73 21.12
CA LYS A 90 25.85 13.93 20.35
C LYS A 90 25.96 15.15 21.27
N PRO A 91 26.90 16.09 20.99
CA PRO A 91 27.06 17.27 21.82
C PRO A 91 25.81 18.15 21.71
N ALA A 92 25.42 18.76 22.83
CA ALA A 92 24.34 19.74 22.86
C ALA A 92 24.68 20.89 21.89
N ALA A 93 23.69 21.31 21.09
CA ALA A 93 23.90 22.42 20.15
C ALA A 93 24.33 23.69 20.90
N GLU A 94 25.55 24.16 20.62
CA GLU A 94 26.15 25.33 21.28
C GLU A 94 25.20 26.54 21.25
N PHE A 95 25.03 27.20 22.40
CA PHE A 95 24.41 28.52 22.44
C PHE A 95 25.40 29.54 21.88
N LYS A 96 25.34 29.84 20.59
CA LYS A 96 25.92 31.10 20.07
C LYS A 96 25.05 32.25 20.57
N THR A 97 25.24 32.65 21.82
CA THR A 97 24.70 33.91 22.37
C THR A 97 25.39 35.05 21.63
N LYS A 98 24.87 35.46 20.47
CA LYS A 98 25.18 36.80 19.94
C LYS A 98 24.46 37.84 20.80
N ARG A 99 24.89 38.01 22.05
CA ARG A 99 24.65 39.26 22.77
C ARG A 99 25.56 40.29 22.10
N LYS A 100 24.99 41.15 21.23
CA LYS A 100 25.62 42.42 20.90
C LYS A 100 25.77 43.16 22.23
N LYS A 101 26.98 43.19 22.77
CA LYS A 101 27.35 44.08 23.87
C LYS A 101 27.24 45.49 23.29
N GLN A 102 26.10 46.16 23.49
CA GLN A 102 26.08 47.61 23.34
C GLN A 102 27.05 48.14 24.41
N PRO A 103 28.10 48.89 24.04
CA PRO A 103 28.93 49.54 25.04
C PRO A 103 28.04 50.53 25.79
N ALA A 104 28.05 50.42 27.12
CA ALA A 104 27.38 51.36 27.99
C ALA A 104 28.25 52.62 28.05
N ASP A 105 27.90 53.63 27.26
CA ASP A 105 28.38 55.00 27.49
C ASP A 105 27.65 55.57 28.71
N PHE A 106 28.13 55.20 29.90
CA PHE A 106 27.88 55.97 31.12
C PHE A 106 29.03 56.96 31.28
N ALA A 107 28.82 58.19 30.80
CA ALA A 107 29.59 59.35 31.22
C ALA A 107 28.65 60.56 31.31
N ALA A 108 28.57 61.12 32.53
CA ALA A 108 28.18 62.48 32.95
C ALA A 108 27.08 63.20 32.14
N SER A 109 25.97 63.67 32.70
CA SER A 109 25.77 64.77 33.66
C SER A 109 24.27 65.11 33.47
N GLU A 110 23.39 65.41 34.41
CA GLU A 110 23.39 66.46 35.42
C GLU A 110 22.04 66.31 36.17
N LYS A 111 22.02 66.54 37.48
CA LYS A 111 20.77 66.64 38.26
C LYS A 111 20.14 68.02 38.06
N PRO A 112 18.80 68.15 38.13
CA PRO A 112 18.22 69.31 38.78
C PRO A 112 17.39 68.91 40.01
N LYS A 113 17.53 69.72 41.05
CA LYS A 113 16.76 69.72 42.30
C LYS A 113 15.55 70.67 42.18
N ASN A 114 14.65 70.52 43.16
CA ASN A 114 13.70 71.48 43.74
C ASN A 114 12.24 71.54 43.24
N ASN A 115 11.37 70.91 44.05
CA ASN A 115 10.47 71.56 45.01
C ASN A 115 9.68 72.80 44.57
N ARG A 116 8.35 72.68 44.48
CA ARG A 116 7.40 73.45 45.32
C ARG A 116 5.97 72.95 45.19
N GLN A 117 5.28 72.96 46.33
CA GLN A 117 3.86 72.74 46.55
C GLN A 117 2.99 73.70 45.73
N ASN A 118 1.77 73.25 45.39
CA ASN A 118 0.52 73.93 45.76
C ASN A 118 -0.69 73.08 45.39
N SER A 119 -1.53 72.81 46.40
CA SER A 119 -2.92 72.35 46.25
C SER A 119 -3.79 73.48 45.70
N PRO A 120 -5.01 73.15 45.24
CA PRO A 120 -6.14 73.81 45.89
C PRO A 120 -7.24 72.83 46.31
N THR A 121 -7.72 73.12 47.50
CA THR A 121 -8.93 72.62 48.16
C THR A 121 -10.18 73.10 47.41
N ALA A 122 -11.21 72.25 47.33
CA ALA A 122 -12.60 72.68 47.35
C ALA A 122 -13.47 71.53 47.87
N ASP A 123 -13.85 71.65 49.14
CA ASP A 123 -14.99 70.98 49.76
C ASP A 123 -16.28 71.39 49.05
N PHE A 124 -17.12 70.42 48.69
CA PHE A 124 -18.57 70.57 48.82
C PHE A 124 -19.18 69.20 49.12
N ALA A 125 -19.82 69.12 50.28
CA ALA A 125 -20.65 68.03 50.74
C ALA A 125 -22.07 68.11 50.15
N ASP A 126 -22.80 67.02 50.38
CA ASP A 126 -24.25 66.80 50.29
C ASP A 126 -24.88 66.34 48.96
N GLY A 127 -25.54 65.19 49.06
CA GLY A 127 -26.85 65.02 48.42
C GLY A 127 -27.02 63.93 47.36
N GLU A 128 -27.56 62.80 47.83
CA GLU A 128 -28.55 61.94 47.15
C GLU A 128 -28.12 60.83 46.15
N LYS A 129 -28.59 59.63 46.48
CA LYS A 129 -28.69 58.43 45.63
C LYS A 129 -29.46 58.74 44.35
N LEU A 130 -29.04 58.16 43.23
CA LEU A 130 -29.97 57.56 42.27
C LEU A 130 -29.27 56.49 41.42
N GLN A 131 -30.10 55.55 41.02
CA GLN A 131 -29.84 54.20 40.55
C GLN A 131 -29.59 54.16 39.03
N ASN A 132 -28.71 53.26 38.60
CA ASN A 132 -28.62 52.58 37.29
C ASN A 132 -29.17 53.28 36.03
N GLN A 133 -28.28 53.50 35.04
CA GLN A 133 -28.31 52.80 33.74
C GLN A 133 -27.02 53.07 32.93
N PRO A 134 -26.53 52.10 32.11
CA PRO A 134 -25.24 52.20 31.44
C PRO A 134 -25.37 52.90 30.08
N ALA A 135 -24.60 53.97 29.86
CA ALA A 135 -24.48 54.62 28.56
C ALA A 135 -23.02 54.64 28.09
N LYS A 136 -22.78 53.80 27.09
CA LYS A 136 -21.87 53.95 25.94
C LYS A 136 -21.08 55.26 25.88
N SER A 137 -19.74 55.15 25.93
CA SER A 137 -18.75 55.83 25.06
C SER A 137 -17.46 56.20 25.81
N ALA A 138 -16.45 55.33 25.72
CA ALA A 138 -15.03 55.66 25.77
C ALA A 138 -14.34 54.52 25.00
N GLY A 139 -13.71 54.70 23.84
CA GLY A 139 -12.95 55.88 23.40
C GLY A 139 -11.50 55.74 23.89
N HIS A 140 -10.70 55.02 23.10
CA HIS A 140 -9.23 54.85 23.17
C HIS A 140 -8.68 53.68 24.02
N GLU A 141 -8.79 52.49 23.41
CA GLU A 141 -7.90 51.34 23.63
C GLU A 141 -6.53 51.59 22.95
N PRO A 142 -5.38 51.15 23.52
CA PRO A 142 -4.06 51.48 22.97
C PRO A 142 -3.82 50.82 21.61
N VAL A 143 -3.52 51.64 20.60
CA VAL A 143 -3.18 51.21 19.24
C VAL A 143 -1.78 50.58 19.23
N ILE A 144 -1.72 49.25 19.02
CA ILE A 144 -0.49 48.54 18.65
C ILE A 144 -0.17 48.86 17.18
N VAL A 145 0.81 49.73 16.95
CA VAL A 145 1.35 50.02 15.62
C VAL A 145 2.17 48.82 15.15
N LYS A 146 1.72 48.15 14.07
CA LYS A 146 2.53 47.15 13.34
C LYS A 146 3.73 47.85 12.67
N PRO A 147 4.97 47.36 12.79
CA PRO A 147 6.07 47.87 11.99
C PRO A 147 5.87 47.51 10.51
N LYS A 148 5.88 48.54 9.67
CA LYS A 148 5.79 48.46 8.21
C LYS A 148 7.20 48.25 7.66
N GLY A 149 7.47 47.06 7.12
CA GLY A 149 8.77 46.72 6.53
C GLY A 149 9.09 45.23 6.56
N LEU A 150 8.18 44.40 6.05
CA LEU A 150 8.50 43.02 5.69
C LEU A 150 8.35 42.91 4.17
N THR A 151 9.50 42.83 3.49
CA THR A 151 9.59 42.24 2.16
C THR A 151 8.92 40.86 2.20
N GLU A 152 7.91 40.69 1.34
CA GLU A 152 7.23 39.45 0.91
C GLU A 152 7.20 38.28 1.93
N PRO A 153 6.03 37.88 2.45
CA PRO A 153 5.95 36.68 3.27
C PRO A 153 6.33 35.46 2.42
N VAL A 154 7.42 34.79 2.78
CA VAL A 154 7.72 33.43 2.30
C VAL A 154 6.48 32.59 2.61
N SER A 155 5.78 32.17 1.56
CA SER A 155 4.55 31.39 1.70
C SER A 155 4.88 30.07 2.39
N THR A 156 4.43 29.91 3.63
CA THR A 156 4.37 28.58 4.25
C THR A 156 3.33 27.79 3.47
N ALA A 157 3.79 26.94 2.56
CA ALA A 157 2.97 26.24 1.57
C ALA A 157 1.94 25.34 2.26
N ARG A 158 0.72 25.86 2.42
CA ARG A 158 -0.44 25.13 2.93
C ARG A 158 -0.86 24.13 1.85
N GLY A 159 -0.98 22.85 2.21
CA GLY A 159 -1.36 21.82 1.25
C GLY A 159 -2.74 22.12 0.64
N SER A 160 -2.82 22.10 -0.69
CA SER A 160 -4.07 22.26 -1.43
C SER A 160 -4.62 20.90 -1.83
N ARG A 161 -5.94 20.81 -2.05
CA ARG A 161 -6.55 19.68 -2.74
C ARG A 161 -6.27 19.79 -4.25
N LEU A 162 -6.36 18.66 -4.95
CA LEU A 162 -6.24 18.65 -6.41
C LEU A 162 -7.44 19.42 -6.97
N PRO A 163 -7.24 20.43 -7.84
CA PRO A 163 -8.35 21.08 -8.54
C PRO A 163 -9.19 20.06 -9.31
N SER A 164 -10.51 20.26 -9.38
CA SER A 164 -11.41 19.40 -10.19
C SER A 164 -11.00 19.40 -11.65
N ASP A 165 -10.48 20.53 -12.12
CA ASP A 165 -10.09 20.78 -13.51
C ASP A 165 -8.61 20.50 -13.74
N TRP A 166 -8.00 19.67 -12.88
CA TRP A 166 -6.61 19.30 -13.04
C TRP A 166 -6.44 18.41 -14.28
N GLU A 167 -5.52 18.83 -15.15
CA GLU A 167 -5.05 18.08 -16.30
C GLU A 167 -3.53 17.91 -16.21
N LEU A 168 -3.03 16.83 -16.82
CA LEU A 168 -1.60 16.59 -16.88
C LEU A 168 -0.94 17.61 -17.81
N LYS A 169 -0.13 18.49 -17.23
CA LYS A 169 0.65 19.48 -18.00
C LYS A 169 1.66 18.79 -18.91
N THR A 170 1.94 19.38 -20.06
CA THR A 170 2.93 18.88 -21.04
C THR A 170 4.30 18.63 -20.40
N GLU A 171 4.75 19.52 -19.50
CA GLU A 171 6.01 19.36 -18.76
C GLU A 171 6.08 18.06 -17.94
N TRP A 172 4.94 17.62 -17.39
CA TRP A 172 4.89 16.39 -16.57
C TRP A 172 4.87 15.15 -17.46
N LEU A 173 4.27 15.26 -18.64
CA LEU A 173 4.26 14.20 -19.64
C LEU A 173 5.69 13.98 -20.17
N ASP A 174 6.38 15.05 -20.57
CA ASP A 174 7.76 15.00 -21.04
C ASP A 174 8.70 14.43 -19.97
N TRP A 175 8.54 14.88 -18.72
CA TRP A 175 9.30 14.34 -17.60
C TRP A 175 9.03 12.86 -17.38
N THR A 176 7.76 12.42 -17.43
CA THR A 176 7.38 11.01 -17.20
C THR A 176 7.95 10.12 -18.30
N THR A 177 7.79 10.48 -19.57
CA THR A 177 8.33 9.69 -20.69
C THR A 177 9.85 9.61 -20.62
N THR A 178 10.53 10.74 -20.38
CA THR A 178 12.00 10.77 -20.26
C THR A 178 12.49 9.94 -19.06
N SER A 179 11.84 10.08 -17.90
CA SER A 179 12.27 9.40 -16.67
C SER A 179 12.00 7.90 -16.73
N THR A 180 10.85 7.49 -17.28
CA THR A 180 10.51 6.06 -17.40
C THR A 180 11.35 5.34 -18.44
N ALA A 181 11.75 6.02 -19.53
CA ALA A 181 12.73 5.51 -20.47
C ALA A 181 14.07 5.24 -19.77
N ARG A 182 14.56 6.22 -19.00
CA ARG A 182 15.77 6.06 -18.19
C ARG A 182 15.65 4.93 -17.17
N PHE A 183 14.52 4.81 -16.48
CA PHE A 183 14.32 3.73 -15.51
C PHE A 183 14.36 2.35 -16.18
N ALA A 184 13.79 2.21 -17.36
CA ALA A 184 13.84 0.95 -18.12
C ALA A 184 15.25 0.54 -18.54
N GLU A 185 16.16 1.50 -18.73
CA GLU A 185 17.57 1.24 -19.03
C GLU A 185 18.42 0.94 -17.78
N GLU A 186 18.20 1.67 -16.69
CA GLU A 186 19.07 1.64 -15.50
C GLU A 186 18.63 0.65 -14.40
N LEU A 187 17.34 0.27 -14.35
CA LEU A 187 16.76 -0.52 -13.25
C LEU A 187 16.19 -1.86 -13.74
N ASP A 188 16.66 -2.98 -13.15
CA ASP A 188 16.12 -4.33 -13.45
C ASP A 188 14.62 -4.45 -13.09
N GLU A 189 14.15 -3.68 -12.11
CA GLU A 189 12.73 -3.60 -11.75
C GLU A 189 11.86 -2.99 -12.86
N TRP A 190 12.45 -2.27 -13.82
CA TRP A 190 11.76 -1.61 -14.92
C TRP A 190 11.99 -2.26 -16.29
N LYS A 191 12.60 -3.46 -16.32
CA LYS A 191 12.93 -4.20 -17.54
C LYS A 191 11.73 -4.54 -18.44
N ASP A 192 10.52 -4.54 -17.88
CA ASP A 192 9.29 -4.85 -18.61
C ASP A 192 8.86 -3.70 -19.55
N GLY A 193 9.48 -2.52 -19.43
CA GLY A 193 9.37 -1.43 -20.40
C GLY A 193 8.97 -0.09 -19.82
N ALA A 194 9.40 0.97 -20.53
CA ALA A 194 9.06 2.36 -20.25
C ALA A 194 7.58 2.65 -20.54
N TRP A 195 7.08 3.77 -20.03
CA TRP A 195 5.69 4.16 -20.26
C TRP A 195 5.53 4.78 -21.65
N SER A 196 4.50 4.35 -22.37
CA SER A 196 4.05 5.05 -23.57
C SER A 196 3.29 6.34 -23.21
N VAL A 197 3.15 7.25 -24.17
CA VAL A 197 2.35 8.48 -24.01
C VAL A 197 0.90 8.13 -23.62
N GLN A 198 0.31 7.13 -24.27
CA GLN A 198 -1.05 6.68 -23.98
C GLN A 198 -1.18 6.10 -22.57
N HIS A 199 -0.21 5.30 -22.13
CA HIS A 199 -0.21 4.77 -20.78
C HIS A 199 -0.06 5.88 -19.73
N THR A 200 0.75 6.91 -20.04
CA THR A 200 0.94 8.07 -19.17
C THR A 200 -0.36 8.86 -18.98
N LEU A 201 -1.12 9.08 -20.04
CA LEU A 201 -2.44 9.74 -19.97
C LEU A 201 -3.43 8.91 -19.15
N PHE A 202 -3.48 7.61 -19.37
CA PHE A 202 -4.33 6.70 -18.60
C PHE A 202 -3.99 6.70 -17.10
N GLU A 203 -2.71 6.67 -16.75
CA GLU A 203 -2.27 6.76 -15.34
C GLU A 203 -2.55 8.15 -14.75
N ALA A 204 -2.56 9.20 -15.57
CA ALA A 204 -2.94 10.54 -15.11
C ALA A 204 -4.44 10.65 -14.81
N GLU A 205 -5.31 10.01 -15.59
CA GLU A 205 -6.74 9.92 -15.29
C GLU A 205 -6.97 9.18 -13.96
N LYS A 206 -6.32 8.02 -13.76
CA LYS A 206 -6.36 7.31 -12.47
C LYS A 206 -5.89 8.18 -11.31
N PHE A 207 -4.82 8.95 -11.52
CA PHE A 207 -4.31 9.86 -10.52
C PHE A 207 -5.33 10.94 -10.18
N ARG A 208 -5.96 11.55 -11.20
CA ARG A 208 -7.04 12.54 -11.01
C ARG A 208 -8.18 11.94 -10.19
N ASP A 209 -8.73 10.81 -10.63
CA ASP A 209 -9.86 10.13 -9.98
C ASP A 209 -9.55 9.74 -8.54
N TYR A 210 -8.34 9.22 -8.30
CA TYR A 210 -7.89 8.87 -6.97
C TYR A 210 -7.86 10.08 -6.05
N TRP A 211 -7.28 11.19 -6.49
CA TRP A 211 -7.10 12.38 -5.64
C TRP A 211 -8.36 13.24 -5.52
N THR A 212 -9.26 13.23 -6.50
CA THR A 212 -10.58 13.88 -6.40
C THR A 212 -11.49 13.11 -5.45
N ALA A 213 -11.48 11.77 -5.50
CA ALA A 213 -12.27 10.92 -4.59
C ALA A 213 -11.70 10.88 -3.16
N LYS A 214 -10.39 11.10 -3.00
CA LYS A 214 -9.74 11.02 -1.69
C LYS A 214 -10.21 12.13 -0.76
N SER A 215 -10.79 11.71 0.37
CA SER A 215 -11.23 12.59 1.44
C SER A 215 -10.34 12.45 2.68
N GLY A 216 -10.45 13.40 3.61
CA GLY A 216 -9.71 13.37 4.88
C GLY A 216 -8.35 14.09 4.86
N LYS A 217 -7.60 13.94 5.96
CA LYS A 217 -6.38 14.70 6.27
C LYS A 217 -5.23 14.53 5.27
N ASP A 218 -5.23 13.40 4.54
CA ASP A 218 -4.17 13.05 3.58
C ASP A 218 -4.51 13.43 2.13
N ALA A 219 -5.67 14.07 1.89
CA ALA A 219 -6.14 14.50 0.57
C ALA A 219 -5.47 15.79 0.07
N SER A 220 -4.90 16.59 0.98
CA SER A 220 -4.18 17.82 0.63
C SER A 220 -2.68 17.54 0.45
N ARG A 221 -2.10 18.12 -0.60
CA ARG A 221 -0.66 18.03 -0.90
C ARG A 221 -0.07 19.42 -1.07
N THR A 222 1.17 19.57 -0.60
CA THR A 222 1.93 20.81 -0.75
C THR A 222 2.59 20.90 -2.13
N ASP A 223 2.96 19.76 -2.71
CA ASP A 223 3.64 19.66 -4.01
C ASP A 223 2.99 18.55 -4.85
N TRP A 224 2.13 18.95 -5.77
CA TRP A 224 1.49 18.05 -6.74
C TRP A 224 2.48 17.43 -7.73
N PRO A 225 3.44 18.18 -8.33
CA PRO A 225 4.50 17.57 -9.13
C PRO A 225 5.27 16.45 -8.42
N ALA A 226 5.70 16.64 -7.18
CA ALA A 226 6.37 15.59 -6.40
C ALA A 226 5.45 14.38 -6.14
N THR A 227 4.16 14.64 -5.90
CA THR A 227 3.16 13.59 -5.69
C THR A 227 2.98 12.75 -6.96
N TRP A 228 2.91 13.38 -8.14
CA TRP A 228 2.86 12.69 -9.43
C TRP A 228 4.12 11.85 -9.69
N ARG A 229 5.32 12.41 -9.48
CA ARG A 229 6.58 11.66 -9.64
C ARG A 229 6.65 10.42 -8.74
N ASN A 230 6.11 10.51 -7.52
CA ASN A 230 6.03 9.35 -6.62
C ASN A 230 4.97 8.33 -7.09
N TRP A 231 3.87 8.80 -7.68
CA TRP A 231 2.87 7.94 -8.32
C TRP A 231 3.50 7.09 -9.42
N VAL A 232 4.22 7.72 -10.35
CA VAL A 232 4.89 7.04 -11.48
C VAL A 232 5.84 5.95 -10.98
N ARG A 233 6.68 6.26 -9.97
CA ARG A 233 7.61 5.27 -9.40
C ARG A 233 6.89 4.09 -8.73
N LYS A 234 5.73 4.32 -8.11
CA LYS A 234 4.94 3.26 -7.46
C LYS A 234 4.12 2.42 -8.42
N ALA A 235 3.65 3.01 -9.51
CA ALA A 235 2.90 2.30 -10.54
C ALA A 235 3.80 1.27 -11.27
N GLY A 236 5.11 1.53 -11.31
CA GLY A 236 6.12 0.59 -11.83
C GLY A 236 6.20 0.59 -13.35
N PRO A 237 7.00 -0.31 -13.96
CA PRO A 237 7.07 -0.40 -15.42
C PRO A 237 5.71 -0.75 -16.02
N MET A 238 5.59 -0.50 -17.33
CA MET A 238 4.44 -0.99 -18.06
C MET A 238 4.39 -2.51 -17.88
N ARG A 239 3.36 -3.02 -17.21
CA ARG A 239 3.23 -4.46 -17.00
C ARG A 239 3.16 -5.08 -18.38
N GLY A 240 4.22 -5.78 -18.77
CA GLY A 240 4.16 -6.67 -19.92
C GLY A 240 2.92 -7.54 -19.72
N THR A 241 2.13 -7.72 -20.78
CA THR A 241 1.07 -8.73 -20.79
C THR A 241 1.71 -10.01 -20.28
N LYS A 242 1.40 -10.40 -19.03
CA LYS A 242 1.98 -11.61 -18.46
C LYS A 242 1.71 -12.71 -19.47
N LYS A 243 2.76 -13.25 -20.08
CA LYS A 243 2.66 -14.52 -20.80
C LYS A 243 1.95 -15.44 -19.82
N SER A 244 0.79 -15.97 -20.19
CA SER A 244 -0.08 -16.77 -19.33
C SER A 244 0.62 -18.09 -19.00
N GLY A 245 1.62 -18.04 -18.12
CA GLY A 245 2.39 -19.19 -17.65
C GLY A 245 1.67 -19.95 -16.54
N GLY A 246 0.60 -19.36 -15.98
CA GLY A 246 -0.31 -20.03 -15.07
C GLY A 246 -1.50 -20.60 -15.84
N ALA A 247 -1.54 -21.93 -15.95
CA ALA A 247 -2.69 -22.71 -16.39
C ALA A 247 -3.23 -22.39 -17.80
N TRP A 248 -2.37 -22.59 -18.79
CA TRP A 248 -2.71 -22.49 -20.23
C TRP A 248 -3.85 -23.41 -20.67
N TRP A 249 -4.24 -24.42 -19.88
CA TRP A 249 -5.33 -25.36 -20.19
C TRP A 249 -6.72 -24.88 -19.74
N LEU A 250 -6.86 -23.72 -19.08
CA LEU A 250 -8.18 -23.22 -18.61
C LEU A 250 -8.98 -22.48 -19.67
N ALA A 251 -8.32 -21.86 -20.65
CA ALA A 251 -9.00 -21.09 -21.70
C ALA A 251 -8.54 -21.60 -23.07
N PRO A 252 -9.46 -21.80 -24.04
CA PRO A 252 -9.10 -22.24 -25.38
C PRO A 252 -8.08 -21.32 -26.07
N GLU A 253 -8.16 -20.02 -25.80
CA GLU A 253 -7.25 -19.01 -26.35
C GLU A 253 -5.83 -19.11 -25.75
N SER A 254 -5.71 -19.36 -24.45
CA SER A 254 -4.40 -19.54 -23.81
C SER A 254 -3.78 -20.89 -24.16
N ALA A 255 -4.61 -21.93 -24.36
CA ALA A 255 -4.16 -23.23 -24.85
C ALA A 255 -3.63 -23.14 -26.28
N LEU A 256 -4.34 -22.44 -27.16
CA LEU A 256 -3.90 -22.21 -28.53
C LEU A 256 -2.62 -21.37 -28.60
N ALA A 257 -2.53 -20.31 -27.79
CA ALA A 257 -1.31 -19.52 -27.68
C ALA A 257 -0.12 -20.37 -27.23
N LYS A 258 -0.31 -21.24 -26.22
CA LYS A 258 0.73 -22.15 -25.77
C LYS A 258 1.07 -23.20 -26.84
N ALA A 259 0.07 -23.73 -27.54
CA ALA A 259 0.26 -24.68 -28.64
C ALA A 259 1.09 -24.08 -29.79
N ASN A 260 0.85 -22.82 -30.13
CA ASN A 260 1.64 -22.11 -31.13
C ASN A 260 3.08 -21.87 -30.64
N GLU A 261 3.26 -21.52 -29.36
CA GLU A 261 4.59 -21.34 -28.74
C GLU A 261 5.45 -22.60 -28.80
N VAL A 262 4.85 -23.78 -28.57
CA VAL A 262 5.56 -25.07 -28.59
C VAL A 262 5.54 -25.78 -29.95
N GLY A 263 5.07 -25.12 -31.01
CA GLY A 263 5.03 -25.66 -32.38
C GLY A 263 4.01 -26.79 -32.60
N VAL A 264 3.02 -26.93 -31.71
CA VAL A 264 1.94 -27.93 -31.76
C VAL A 264 0.79 -27.47 -32.65
N GLY A 265 0.50 -26.16 -32.68
CA GLY A 265 -0.58 -25.58 -33.50
C GLY A 265 -2.00 -25.95 -33.02
N PRO A 266 -3.04 -25.64 -33.81
CA PRO A 266 -4.44 -25.90 -33.44
C PRO A 266 -4.75 -27.40 -33.34
N ALA A 267 -5.88 -27.72 -32.70
CA ALA A 267 -6.38 -29.10 -32.59
C ALA A 267 -6.63 -29.70 -33.98
N LEU A 268 -6.26 -30.97 -34.16
CA LEU A 268 -6.46 -31.70 -35.41
C LEU A 268 -7.94 -32.07 -35.58
N ARG A 269 -8.38 -32.28 -36.82
CA ARG A 269 -9.76 -32.66 -37.13
C ARG A 269 -10.09 -34.02 -36.49
N GLY A 270 -11.01 -34.04 -35.53
CA GLY A 270 -11.43 -35.24 -34.80
C GLY A 270 -10.61 -35.55 -33.53
N GLU A 271 -9.62 -34.71 -33.19
CA GLU A 271 -8.88 -34.80 -31.93
C GLU A 271 -9.74 -34.28 -30.77
N SER A 272 -9.73 -34.97 -29.63
CA SER A 272 -10.39 -34.46 -28.42
C SER A 272 -9.55 -33.38 -27.75
N ASP A 273 -10.19 -32.47 -27.04
CA ASP A 273 -9.52 -31.38 -26.31
C ASP A 273 -8.43 -31.92 -25.34
N ALA A 274 -8.70 -33.06 -24.70
CA ALA A 274 -7.74 -33.75 -23.84
C ALA A 274 -6.51 -34.29 -24.59
N GLN A 275 -6.68 -34.79 -25.82
CA GLN A 275 -5.58 -35.26 -26.67
C GLN A 275 -4.71 -34.10 -27.14
N TRP A 276 -5.35 -33.01 -27.54
CA TRP A 276 -4.66 -31.78 -27.94
C TRP A 276 -3.86 -31.18 -26.78
N HIS A 277 -4.46 -31.07 -25.59
CA HIS A 277 -3.76 -30.65 -24.38
C HIS A 277 -2.60 -31.59 -24.01
N ALA A 278 -2.76 -32.91 -24.15
CA ALA A 278 -1.67 -33.86 -23.93
C ALA A 278 -0.49 -33.63 -24.89
N ARG A 279 -0.76 -33.27 -26.16
CA ARG A 279 0.27 -32.95 -27.17
C ARG A 279 1.03 -31.67 -26.83
N ILE A 280 0.32 -30.64 -26.35
CA ILE A 280 0.93 -29.40 -25.84
C ILE A 280 1.82 -29.69 -24.64
N ARG A 281 1.34 -30.49 -23.67
CA ARG A 281 2.11 -30.86 -22.47
C ARG A 281 3.35 -31.68 -22.81
N ALA A 282 3.23 -32.67 -23.70
CA ALA A 282 4.36 -33.47 -24.16
C ALA A 282 5.39 -32.62 -24.91
N ALA A 283 4.98 -31.60 -25.67
CA ALA A 283 5.93 -30.69 -26.32
C ALA A 283 6.65 -29.78 -25.32
N ILE A 284 5.99 -29.38 -24.22
CA ILE A 284 6.63 -28.67 -23.09
C ILE A 284 7.69 -29.57 -22.42
N ASP A 285 7.33 -30.81 -22.10
CA ASP A 285 8.23 -31.77 -21.43
C ASP A 285 9.44 -32.15 -22.30
N ASN A 286 9.29 -32.11 -23.64
CA ASN A 286 10.36 -32.34 -24.61
C ASN A 286 11.17 -31.08 -24.99
N GLY A 287 11.08 -30.00 -24.20
CA GLY A 287 11.88 -28.79 -24.43
C GLY A 287 11.49 -28.01 -25.70
N GLY A 288 10.21 -28.02 -26.07
CA GLY A 288 9.68 -27.25 -27.21
C GLY A 288 9.71 -27.97 -28.55
N LYS A 289 9.91 -29.30 -28.56
CA LYS A 289 9.79 -30.12 -29.77
C LYS A 289 8.55 -31.02 -29.68
N PRO A 290 7.58 -30.90 -30.61
CA PRO A 290 6.41 -31.74 -30.57
C PRO A 290 6.81 -33.21 -30.80
N PRO A 291 6.28 -34.16 -30.01
CA PRO A 291 6.45 -35.57 -30.32
C PRO A 291 5.83 -35.85 -31.69
N ALA A 292 6.46 -36.74 -32.48
CA ALA A 292 5.88 -37.18 -33.74
C ALA A 292 4.43 -37.63 -33.50
N PRO A 293 3.47 -37.23 -34.36
CA PRO A 293 2.07 -37.59 -34.15
C PRO A 293 2.01 -39.11 -34.00
N ARG A 294 1.53 -39.59 -32.85
CA ARG A 294 1.14 -40.99 -32.74
C ARG A 294 0.10 -41.18 -33.83
N ALA A 295 0.44 -42.02 -34.82
CA ALA A 295 -0.52 -42.45 -35.80
C ALA A 295 -1.76 -42.85 -35.00
N ILE A 296 -2.87 -42.15 -35.26
CA ILE A 296 -4.17 -42.64 -34.86
C ILE A 296 -4.18 -44.02 -35.51
N GLN A 297 -4.00 -45.06 -34.71
CA GLN A 297 -4.50 -46.36 -35.10
C GLN A 297 -5.99 -46.09 -35.20
N SER A 298 -6.43 -45.73 -36.40
CA SER A 298 -7.79 -45.98 -36.80
C SER A 298 -7.92 -47.48 -36.55
N ALA A 299 -8.46 -47.82 -35.40
CA ALA A 299 -9.13 -49.08 -35.21
C ALA A 299 -10.33 -49.03 -36.16
N ALA A 300 -10.06 -49.10 -37.46
CA ALA A 300 -10.87 -49.91 -38.32
C ALA A 300 -10.84 -51.27 -37.63
N PRO A 301 -11.96 -51.79 -37.14
CA PRO A 301 -11.99 -53.17 -36.67
C PRO A 301 -11.57 -54.01 -37.87
N GLN A 302 -10.32 -54.42 -37.92
CA GLN A 302 -9.93 -55.52 -38.77
C GLN A 302 -10.69 -56.70 -38.18
N MET A 303 -11.73 -57.11 -38.88
CA MET A 303 -12.32 -58.42 -38.74
C MET A 303 -11.21 -59.44 -39.05
N THR A 304 -10.38 -59.75 -38.05
CA THR A 304 -9.64 -60.99 -38.01
C THR A 304 -10.69 -62.07 -37.86
N LEU A 305 -10.98 -62.74 -38.99
CA LEU A 305 -11.68 -64.02 -38.96
C LEU A 305 -10.96 -64.92 -37.94
N PRO A 306 -11.65 -65.45 -36.92
CA PRO A 306 -11.04 -66.39 -36.01
C PRO A 306 -10.60 -67.63 -36.80
N ASN A 307 -9.42 -68.14 -36.49
CA ASN A 307 -8.98 -69.45 -36.95
C ASN A 307 -10.02 -70.49 -36.49
N GLU A 308 -10.47 -71.37 -37.40
CA GLU A 308 -11.61 -72.28 -37.22
C GLU A 308 -11.42 -73.37 -36.14
N ASP A 309 -10.27 -73.43 -35.45
CA ASP A 309 -9.93 -74.52 -34.52
C ASP A 309 -10.21 -74.26 -33.03
N GLU A 310 -10.72 -73.08 -32.64
CA GLU A 310 -11.06 -72.79 -31.22
C GLU A 310 -12.57 -72.62 -30.95
N LYS A 311 -13.43 -73.39 -31.60
CA LYS A 311 -14.82 -73.57 -31.15
C LYS A 311 -14.86 -74.49 -29.92
N ARG A 312 -14.50 -73.96 -28.73
CA ARG A 312 -14.92 -74.59 -27.47
C ARG A 312 -16.42 -74.43 -27.32
N GLY A 313 -17.15 -75.49 -27.64
CA GLY A 313 -18.57 -75.61 -27.34
C GLY A 313 -18.86 -75.44 -25.84
N PRO A 314 -20.11 -75.13 -25.47
CA PRO A 314 -20.50 -74.90 -24.08
C PRO A 314 -20.15 -76.10 -23.20
N SER A 315 -19.61 -75.82 -22.01
CA SER A 315 -19.16 -76.82 -21.04
C SER A 315 -20.27 -77.84 -20.70
N PRO A 316 -19.93 -79.08 -20.32
CA PRO A 316 -20.92 -80.11 -19.95
C PRO A 316 -21.88 -79.66 -18.82
N ALA A 317 -21.42 -78.80 -17.90
CA ALA A 317 -22.26 -78.19 -16.87
C ALA A 317 -23.34 -77.26 -17.47
N SER A 318 -22.97 -76.47 -18.48
CA SER A 318 -23.88 -75.58 -19.20
C SER A 318 -24.91 -76.33 -20.05
N ARG A 319 -24.54 -77.52 -20.55
CA ARG A 319 -25.46 -78.42 -21.28
C ARG A 319 -26.49 -79.06 -20.37
N ALA A 320 -26.10 -79.49 -19.17
CA ALA A 320 -27.01 -80.06 -18.18
C ALA A 320 -28.06 -79.03 -17.69
N SER A 321 -27.61 -77.81 -17.36
CA SER A 321 -28.51 -76.75 -16.89
C SER A 321 -29.53 -76.32 -17.93
N LEU A 322 -29.14 -76.27 -19.22
CA LEU A 322 -30.05 -75.98 -20.33
C LEU A 322 -31.04 -77.12 -20.57
N SER A 323 -30.64 -78.38 -20.40
CA SER A 323 -31.55 -79.52 -20.57
C SER A 323 -32.63 -79.60 -19.48
N GLU A 324 -32.28 -79.26 -18.25
CA GLU A 324 -33.18 -79.29 -17.10
C GLU A 324 -34.19 -78.12 -17.15
N SER A 325 -33.73 -76.94 -17.55
CA SER A 325 -34.61 -75.78 -17.78
C SER A 325 -35.56 -75.98 -18.98
N LEU A 326 -35.12 -76.67 -20.04
CA LEU A 326 -35.96 -77.01 -21.20
C LEU A 326 -36.97 -78.13 -20.87
N ALA A 327 -36.61 -79.08 -19.99
CA ALA A 327 -37.54 -80.10 -19.48
C ALA A 327 -38.66 -79.49 -18.62
N LEU A 328 -38.34 -78.55 -17.73
CA LEU A 328 -39.33 -77.81 -16.94
C LEU A 328 -40.27 -76.96 -17.82
N LEU A 329 -39.75 -76.33 -18.88
CA LEU A 329 -40.56 -75.57 -19.83
C LEU A 329 -41.49 -76.45 -20.68
N ARG A 330 -41.05 -77.65 -21.08
CA ARG A 330 -41.92 -78.62 -21.80
C ARG A 330 -43.01 -79.20 -20.90
N ALA A 331 -42.70 -79.53 -19.65
CA ALA A 331 -43.71 -80.01 -18.70
C ALA A 331 -44.79 -78.97 -18.41
N ARG A 332 -44.41 -77.68 -18.34
CA ARG A 332 -45.34 -76.57 -18.14
C ARG A 332 -46.24 -76.29 -19.36
N ASN A 333 -45.73 -76.47 -20.58
CA ASN A 333 -46.53 -76.32 -21.80
C ASN A 333 -47.43 -77.54 -22.11
N ALA A 334 -47.06 -78.74 -21.67
CA ALA A 334 -47.87 -79.94 -21.88
C ALA A 334 -49.10 -80.04 -20.95
N GLY A 335 -49.10 -79.33 -19.81
CA GLY A 335 -50.23 -79.30 -18.86
C GLY A 335 -51.36 -78.33 -19.22
N ALA A 336 -51.21 -77.48 -20.25
CA ALA A 336 -52.16 -76.41 -20.58
C ALA A 336 -53.12 -76.74 -21.75
N LEU A 337 -53.08 -77.96 -22.31
CA LEU A 337 -53.86 -78.35 -23.50
C LEU A 337 -54.77 -79.59 -23.31
N SER A 338 -55.18 -79.91 -22.08
CA SER A 338 -56.13 -81.00 -21.83
C SER A 338 -57.20 -80.64 -20.80
N GLN A 339 -58.20 -79.87 -21.24
CA GLN A 339 -59.54 -79.84 -20.62
C GLN A 339 -60.54 -80.25 -21.72
N PRO A 340 -61.19 -81.43 -21.62
CA PRO A 340 -62.11 -81.90 -22.63
C PRO A 340 -63.45 -81.17 -22.56
N SER A 341 -63.95 -80.79 -23.73
CA SER A 341 -65.36 -80.45 -23.97
C SER A 341 -66.28 -81.60 -23.57
N GLN A 342 -67.29 -81.34 -22.74
CA GLN A 342 -68.54 -82.09 -22.76
C GLN A 342 -69.69 -81.16 -23.18
N GLN A 343 -70.26 -81.47 -24.35
CA GLN A 343 -71.62 -81.12 -24.81
C GLN A 343 -72.62 -82.17 -24.26
N PRO A 344 -73.93 -82.04 -24.51
CA PRO A 344 -74.74 -80.85 -24.81
C PRO A 344 -75.72 -80.46 -23.70
#